data_AF-A0A0F9AR16-F1
#
_entry.id   AF-A0A0F9AR16-F1
#
_cell.length_a   1.000
_cell.length_b   1.000
_cell.length_c   1.000
_cell.angle_alpha   90.00
_cell.angle_beta   90.00
_cell.angle_gamma   90.00
#
_symmetry.space_group_name_H-M   'P 1'
#
loop_
_entity.id
_entity.type
_entity.pdbx_description
1 polymer ?
#
loop_
_entity_poly.entity_id
_entity_poly.type
_entity_poly.pdbx_seq_one_letter_code
_entity_poly.pdbx_strand_id
1 'polypeptide(L)' 'MSKLPINLEDLLRQRTVEGDRIEYKAGWNPAAIIRTLCAMANDFENLGGGYVVIGQECDEN' A
#
# COMPACT_ATOMS: atom_id res chain seq x y z
N MET A 1 1.93 13.28 18.24
CA MET A 1 1.31 12.21 17.44
C MET A 1 1.59 12.56 15.99
N SER A 2 2.54 11.86 15.36
CA SER A 2 2.98 12.11 13.99
C SER A 2 1.83 11.84 13.04
N LYS A 3 1.30 12.91 12.43
CA LYS A 3 0.29 12.81 11.38
C LYS A 3 0.94 12.07 10.21
N LEU A 4 0.33 10.97 9.76
CA LEU A 4 0.78 10.31 8.54
C LEU A 4 0.84 11.36 7.41
N PRO A 5 1.87 11.32 6.55
CA PRO A 5 2.00 12.26 5.43
C PRO A 5 0.84 12.14 4.42
N ILE A 6 0.05 11.06 4.52
CA ILE A 6 -1.18 10.82 3.77
C ILE A 6 -2.36 10.64 4.73
N ASN A 7 -3.55 11.07 4.31
CA ASN A 7 -4.78 10.85 5.07
C ASN A 7 -5.15 9.36 5.02
N LEU A 8 -5.49 8.78 6.19
CA LEU A 8 -5.83 7.36 6.31
C LEU A 8 -7.15 7.00 5.59
N GLU A 9 -8.16 7.87 5.64
CA GLU A 9 -9.43 7.64 4.90
C GLU A 9 -9.20 7.65 3.39
N ASP A 10 -8.31 8.51 2.91
CA ASP A 10 -7.97 8.57 1.49
C ASP A 10 -7.17 7.34 1.06
N LEU A 11 -6.26 6.86 1.93
CA LEU A 11 -5.52 5.61 1.74
C LEU A 11 -6.46 4.41 1.68
N LEU A 12 -7.47 4.33 2.55
CA LEU A 12 -8.41 3.20 2.61
C LEU A 12 -9.45 3.20 1.49
N ARG A 13 -9.75 4.36 0.92
CA ARG A 13 -10.78 4.51 -0.14
C ARG A 13 -10.20 4.60 -1.55
N GLN A 14 -8.89 4.41 -1.71
CA GLN A 14 -8.19 4.48 -3.00
C GLN A 14 -8.49 5.77 -3.79
N ARG A 15 -8.83 6.88 -3.10
CA ARG A 15 -9.34 8.12 -3.72
C ARG A 15 -8.28 9.10 -4.17
N THR A 16 -7.00 8.78 -3.99
CA THR A 16 -5.89 9.61 -4.44
C THR A 16 -5.37 9.12 -5.78
N VAL A 17 -4.84 10.04 -6.59
CA VAL A 17 -4.23 9.83 -7.92
C VAL A 17 -3.01 8.86 -7.91
N GLU A 18 -2.76 8.18 -6.79
CA GLU A 18 -1.66 7.25 -6.51
C GLU A 18 -2.15 5.83 -6.18
N GLY A 19 -3.34 5.44 -6.68
CA GLY A 19 -3.91 4.10 -6.43
C GLY A 19 -2.99 2.94 -6.83
N ASP A 20 -2.15 3.12 -7.85
CA ASP A 20 -1.15 2.12 -8.29
C ASP A 20 -0.04 1.85 -7.25
N ARG A 21 0.03 2.64 -6.18
CA ARG A 21 1.10 2.57 -5.15
C ARG A 21 0.62 1.99 -3.82
N ILE A 22 -0.61 1.48 -3.76
CA ILE A 22 -1.20 0.91 -2.55
C ILE A 22 -1.54 -0.55 -2.82
N GLU A 23 -1.01 -1.45 -2.00
CA GLU A 23 -1.37 -2.86 -2.05
C GLU A 23 -2.11 -3.28 -0.79
N TYR A 24 -3.33 -3.78 -0.97
CA TYR A 24 -4.15 -4.31 0.11
C TYR A 24 -3.96 -5.82 0.25
N LYS A 25 -3.87 -6.28 1.50
CA LYS A 25 -3.84 -7.70 1.85
C LYS A 25 -4.87 -7.96 2.93
N ALA A 26 -5.83 -8.84 2.69
CA ALA A 26 -6.88 -9.19 3.65
C ALA A 26 -6.33 -9.80 4.95
N GLY A 27 -5.14 -10.39 4.93
CA GLY A 27 -4.54 -11.04 6.08
C GLY A 27 -3.02 -10.98 6.11
N TRP A 28 -2.46 -11.36 7.25
CA TRP A 28 -1.01 -11.40 7.48
C TRP A 28 -0.39 -12.67 6.90
N ASN A 29 0.50 -12.51 5.92
CA ASN A 29 1.38 -13.57 5.42
C ASN A 29 2.81 -13.01 5.27
N PRO A 30 3.77 -13.40 6.15
CA PRO A 30 5.11 -12.84 6.15
C PRO A 30 5.82 -12.93 4.81
N ALA A 31 5.75 -14.09 4.15
CA ALA A 31 6.46 -14.31 2.89
C ALA A 31 5.88 -13.44 1.76
N ALA A 32 4.55 -13.30 1.71
CA ALA A 32 3.90 -12.44 0.74
C ALA A 32 4.21 -10.96 0.98
N ILE A 33 4.20 -10.53 2.25
CA ILE A 33 4.43 -9.13 2.64
C ILE A 33 5.88 -8.72 2.38
N ILE A 34 6.84 -9.54 2.76
CA ILE A 34 8.26 -9.26 2.50
C ILE A 34 8.53 -9.18 0.99
N ARG A 35 7.90 -10.04 0.19
CA ARG A 35 8.04 -9.95 -1.27
C ARG A 35 7.48 -8.64 -1.83
N THR A 36 6.30 -8.21 -1.38
CA THR A 36 5.72 -6.91 -1.78
C THR A 36 6.64 -5.76 -1.37
N LEU A 37 7.17 -5.77 -0.14
CA LEU A 37 8.11 -4.75 0.32
C LEU A 37 9.40 -4.71 -0.51
N CYS A 38 9.98 -5.88 -0.84
CA CYS A 38 11.15 -5.95 -1.72
C CYS A 38 10.84 -5.47 -3.14
N ALA A 39 9.65 -5.75 -3.68
CA ALA A 39 9.25 -5.24 -4.98
C ALA A 39 9.16 -3.71 -4.98
N MET A 40 8.54 -3.12 -3.94
CA MET A 40 8.45 -1.66 -3.77
C MET A 40 9.83 -1.00 -3.57
N ALA A 41 10.73 -1.65 -2.82
CA ALA A 41 12.08 -1.13 -2.57
C ALA A 41 13.00 -1.20 -3.80
N ASN A 42 12.76 -2.16 -4.70
CA ASN A 42 13.53 -2.36 -5.92
C ASN A 42 12.83 -1.76 -7.16
N ASP A 43 11.85 -0.88 -6.98
CA ASP A 43 11.10 -0.29 -8.07
C ASP A 43 12.03 0.52 -9.00
N PHE A 44 12.24 -0.01 -10.21
CA PHE A 44 13.13 0.54 -11.24
C PHE A 44 12.62 1.88 -11.79
N GLU A 45 11.30 2.09 -11.76
CA GLU A 45 10.66 3.34 -12.20
C GLU A 45 10.82 4.46 -11.14
N ASN A 46 11.42 4.14 -9.99
CA ASN A 46 11.74 5.06 -8.90
C ASN A 46 10.53 5.90 -8.48
N LEU A 47 9.35 5.26 -8.44
CA LEU A 47 8.09 5.92 -8.13
C LEU A 47 8.04 6.42 -6.67
N GLY A 48 9.01 6.02 -5.83
CA GLY A 48 9.16 6.50 -4.46
C GLY A 48 8.59 5.55 -3.41
N GLY A 49 8.45 4.25 -3.75
CA GLY A 49 7.92 3.22 -2.87
C GLY A 49 6.39 3.13 -2.90
N GLY A 50 5.79 2.70 -1.79
CA GLY A 50 4.34 2.51 -1.70
C GLY A 50 3.86 2.13 -0.30
N TYR A 51 2.56 1.85 -0.20
CA TYR A 51 1.90 1.48 1.05
C TYR A 51 1.39 0.04 0.96
N VAL A 52 1.60 -0.73 2.03
CA VAL A 52 0.96 -2.05 2.21
C VAL A 52 -0.04 -1.93 3.34
N VAL A 53 -1.32 -2.14 3.04
CA VAL A 53 -2.42 -2.12 4.03
C VAL A 53 -2.83 -3.56 4.30
N ILE A 54 -2.76 -3.98 5.57
CA ILE A 54 -3.03 -5.36 5.98
C ILE A 54 -4.31 -5.40 6.81
N GLY A 55 -5.16 -6.39 6.55
CA GLY A 55 -6.49 -6.51 7.15
C GLY A 55 -7.60 -5.80 6.37
N GLN A 56 -7.31 -5.36 5.14
CA GLN A 56 -8.26 -4.71 4.24
C GLN A 56 -8.36 -5.51 2.95
N GLU A 57 -9.58 -5.68 2.44
CA GLU A 57 -9.84 -6.22 1.11
C GLU A 57 -9.81 -5.07 0.08
N CYS A 58 -9.28 -5.32 -1.12
CA CYS A 58 -9.51 -4.40 -2.24
C CYS A 58 -11.01 -4.41 -2.50
N ASP A 59 -11.71 -3.31 -2.19
CA ASP A 59 -13.07 -3.12 -2.68
C ASP A 59 -12.99 -2.95 -4.21
N GLU A 60 -13.27 -4.03 -4.95
CA GLU A 60 -13.50 -3.97 -6.39
C GLU A 60 -14.83 -3.23 -6.63
N ASN A 61 -14.79 -1.90 -6.77
CA ASN A 61 -15.93 -1.11 -7.22
C ASN A 61 -15.65 -0.37 -8.53
#